data_AF-A0A953QAX2-F1
#
_entry.id   AF-A0A953QAX2-F1
#
_cell.length_a   1.000
_cell.length_b   1.000
_cell.length_c   1.000
_cell.angle_alpha   90.00
_cell.angle_beta   90.00
_cell.angle_gamma   90.00
#
_symmetry.space_group_name_H-M   'P 1'
#
loop_
_entity.id
_entity.type
_entity.pdbx_description
1 polymer ?
#
loop_
_entity_poly.entity_id
_entity_poly.type
_entity_poly.pdbx_seq_one_letter_code
_entity_poly.pdbx_strand_id
1 'polypeptide(L)'
;MDNPSCVIVGVQATAARLSQETVAAQEMLTRFAEWQGRAPESVAADTTYGNEEFLQWLADRNITPYMRTRDSIHRKNSPFFGPERFRYEREHNRYICPAGQPLNYGGRVYRNRAFNYIGTRKRCGACALKAQCTSAPFRSLNIHQHEPARQRARELANTPEFARAQRQRKKVEALFAELKHQIGLRRLRLRRLKFVREQFFLAAAAQNLKRLVRFLSPPTRPILEVTA
;
A
#
# COMPACT_ATOMS: atom_id res chain seq x y z
N MET A 1 7.84 -7.51 -9.48
CA MET A 1 9.31 -7.63 -9.68
C MET A 1 9.82 -8.57 -8.62
N ASP A 2 10.75 -9.45 -8.98
CA ASP A 2 11.57 -10.19 -8.02
C ASP A 2 12.71 -9.29 -7.50
N ASN A 3 12.71 -8.98 -6.19
CA ASN A 3 13.65 -8.03 -5.59
C ASN A 3 15.13 -8.50 -5.54
N PRO A 4 15.42 -9.80 -5.31
CA PRO A 4 16.78 -10.35 -5.40
C PRO A 4 17.39 -10.15 -6.79
N SER A 5 16.70 -10.59 -7.84
CA SER A 5 17.26 -10.66 -9.21
C SER A 5 16.97 -9.42 -10.04
N CYS A 6 16.15 -8.51 -9.52
CA CYS A 6 15.61 -7.37 -10.24
C CYS A 6 14.84 -7.70 -11.53
N VAL A 7 14.24 -8.88 -11.59
CA VAL A 7 13.51 -9.36 -12.77
C VAL A 7 12.06 -8.89 -12.71
N ILE A 8 11.55 -8.42 -13.84
CA ILE A 8 10.15 -8.05 -13.99
C ILE A 8 9.36 -9.33 -14.29
N VAL A 9 8.51 -9.72 -13.35
CA VAL A 9 7.69 -10.95 -13.42
C VAL A 9 6.25 -10.70 -13.87
N GLY A 10 5.86 -9.43 -14.04
CA GLY A 10 4.51 -9.05 -14.43
C GLY A 10 4.42 -7.57 -14.73
N VAL A 11 3.61 -7.24 -15.74
CA VAL A 11 3.32 -5.87 -16.17
C VAL A 11 1.86 -5.76 -16.58
N GLN A 12 1.23 -4.66 -16.21
CA GLN A 12 -0.13 -4.33 -16.60
C GLN A 12 -0.20 -2.84 -16.92
N ALA A 13 -0.64 -2.50 -18.13
CA ALA A 13 -0.91 -1.11 -18.50
C ALA A 13 -2.38 -0.79 -18.20
N THR A 14 -2.63 0.34 -17.55
CA THR A 14 -3.96 0.86 -17.24
C THR A 14 -4.11 2.30 -17.67
N ALA A 15 -5.36 2.77 -17.70
CA ALA A 15 -5.61 4.21 -17.71
C ALA A 15 -5.02 4.87 -16.45
N ALA A 16 -4.62 6.13 -16.55
CA ALA A 16 -4.07 6.93 -15.45
C ALA A 16 -5.15 7.30 -14.41
N ARG A 17 -5.66 6.29 -13.70
CA ARG A 17 -6.67 6.43 -12.63
C ARG A 17 -6.20 5.60 -11.45
N LEU A 18 -6.19 6.19 -10.27
CA LEU A 18 -5.70 5.54 -9.05
C LEU A 18 -6.44 4.23 -8.71
N SER A 19 -7.76 4.20 -8.94
CA SER A 19 -8.56 2.99 -8.74
C SER A 19 -8.11 1.83 -9.64
N GLN A 20 -7.57 2.14 -10.82
CA GLN A 20 -7.07 1.15 -11.76
C GLN A 20 -5.68 0.64 -11.38
N GLU A 21 -4.86 1.42 -10.66
CA GLU A 21 -3.54 0.97 -10.21
C GLU A 21 -3.65 -0.19 -9.20
N THR A 22 -4.59 -0.08 -8.25
CA THR A 22 -4.83 -1.13 -7.26
C THR A 22 -5.39 -2.40 -7.93
N VAL A 23 -6.34 -2.25 -8.85
CA VAL A 23 -6.88 -3.38 -9.62
C VAL A 23 -5.78 -4.05 -10.45
N ALA A 24 -4.91 -3.27 -11.10
CA ALA A 24 -3.77 -3.80 -11.84
C ALA A 24 -2.79 -4.56 -10.94
N ALA A 25 -2.52 -4.06 -9.74
CA ALA A 25 -1.68 -4.77 -8.78
C ALA A 25 -2.29 -6.11 -8.36
N GLN A 26 -3.60 -6.13 -8.07
CA GLN A 26 -4.32 -7.37 -7.77
C GLN A 26 -4.24 -8.37 -8.94
N GLU A 27 -4.50 -7.91 -10.18
CA GLU A 27 -4.38 -8.76 -11.37
C GLU A 27 -2.97 -9.33 -11.54
N MET A 28 -1.93 -8.50 -11.39
CA MET A 28 -0.53 -8.94 -11.52
C MET A 28 -0.15 -9.95 -10.45
N LEU A 29 -0.61 -9.76 -9.22
CA LEU A 29 -0.35 -10.69 -8.11
C LEU A 29 -1.10 -12.02 -8.28
N THR A 30 -2.35 -11.99 -8.76
CA THR A 30 -3.11 -13.19 -9.09
C THR A 30 -2.45 -13.99 -10.20
N ARG A 31 -2.09 -13.34 -11.33
CA ARG A 31 -1.39 -14.01 -12.44
C ARG A 31 -0.04 -14.59 -12.02
N PHE A 32 0.69 -13.87 -11.17
CA PHE A 32 1.94 -14.38 -10.60
C PHE A 32 1.70 -15.66 -9.79
N ALA A 33 0.67 -15.67 -8.94
CA ALA A 33 0.35 -16.83 -8.11
C ALA A 33 -0.08 -18.05 -8.95
N GLU A 34 -0.89 -17.84 -9.99
CA GLU A 34 -1.29 -18.87 -10.94
C GLU A 34 -0.07 -19.46 -11.68
N TRP A 35 0.84 -18.60 -12.14
CA TRP A 35 2.02 -19.05 -12.90
C TRP A 35 3.07 -19.74 -12.02
N GLN A 36 3.31 -19.25 -10.82
CA GLN A 36 4.35 -19.76 -9.91
C GLN A 36 3.84 -20.86 -8.97
N GLY A 37 2.53 -21.14 -8.95
CA GLY A 37 1.90 -22.05 -7.99
C GLY A 37 1.96 -21.57 -6.54
N ARG A 38 2.33 -20.31 -6.29
CA ARG A 38 2.44 -19.72 -4.95
C ARG A 38 2.25 -18.21 -4.95
N ALA A 39 1.64 -17.67 -3.90
CA ALA A 39 1.57 -16.23 -3.66
C ALA A 39 2.94 -15.67 -3.20
N PRO A 40 3.22 -14.38 -3.41
CA PRO A 40 4.38 -13.74 -2.81
C PRO A 40 4.17 -13.58 -1.30
N GLU A 41 5.24 -13.74 -0.52
CA GLU A 41 5.20 -13.59 0.95
C GLU A 41 4.89 -12.15 1.38
N SER A 42 5.37 -11.18 0.61
CA SER A 42 5.18 -9.76 0.91
C SER A 42 5.19 -8.90 -0.36
N VAL A 43 4.58 -7.72 -0.25
CA VAL A 43 4.55 -6.71 -1.31
C VAL A 43 4.98 -5.37 -0.73
N ALA A 44 6.00 -4.76 -1.34
CA ALA A 44 6.40 -3.39 -1.04
C ALA A 44 5.87 -2.45 -2.14
N ALA A 45 5.15 -1.42 -1.72
CA ALA A 45 4.58 -0.41 -2.62
C ALA A 45 4.71 0.98 -2.01
N ASP A 46 4.40 2.01 -2.81
CA ASP A 46 4.27 3.37 -2.32
C ASP A 46 2.94 3.57 -1.56
N THR A 47 2.73 4.77 -1.04
CA THR A 47 1.54 5.11 -0.24
C THR A 47 0.23 5.10 -1.05
N THR A 48 0.26 5.20 -2.39
CA THR A 48 -0.98 5.23 -3.18
C THR A 48 -1.72 3.89 -3.15
N TYR A 49 -0.97 2.79 -3.08
CA TYR A 49 -1.49 1.43 -2.92
C TYR A 49 -2.03 1.14 -1.52
N GLY A 50 -1.70 1.97 -0.51
CA GLY A 50 -2.11 1.78 0.88
C GLY A 50 -3.58 2.08 1.19
N ASN A 51 -4.50 1.77 0.27
CA ASN A 51 -5.94 1.90 0.49
C ASN A 51 -6.53 0.68 1.21
N GLU A 52 -7.71 0.86 1.78
CA GLU A 52 -8.33 -0.10 2.67
C GLU A 52 -8.68 -1.43 1.98
N GLU A 53 -9.14 -1.38 0.73
CA GLU A 53 -9.55 -2.55 -0.04
C GLU A 53 -8.35 -3.40 -0.45
N PHE A 54 -7.26 -2.77 -0.88
CA PHE A 54 -6.04 -3.48 -1.25
C PHE A 54 -5.39 -4.14 -0.04
N LEU A 55 -5.31 -3.43 1.08
CA LEU A 55 -4.73 -3.98 2.31
C LEU A 55 -5.54 -5.17 2.82
N GLN A 56 -6.88 -5.12 2.75
CA GLN A 56 -7.71 -6.27 3.06
C GLN A 56 -7.45 -7.43 2.09
N TRP A 57 -7.45 -7.15 0.79
CA TRP A 57 -7.24 -8.17 -0.25
C TRP A 57 -5.91 -8.93 -0.09
N LEU A 58 -4.85 -8.23 0.33
CA LEU A 58 -3.56 -8.82 0.67
C LEU A 58 -3.62 -9.64 1.96
N ALA A 59 -4.31 -9.13 2.98
CA ALA A 59 -4.48 -9.84 4.25
C ALA A 59 -5.25 -11.16 4.07
N ASP A 60 -6.29 -11.19 3.24
CA ASP A 60 -7.06 -12.40 2.92
C ASP A 60 -6.22 -13.48 2.22
N ARG A 61 -5.07 -13.09 1.64
CA ARG A 61 -4.12 -13.96 0.94
C ARG A 61 -2.84 -14.21 1.73
N ASN A 62 -2.79 -13.78 2.99
CA ASN A 62 -1.60 -13.85 3.84
C ASN A 62 -0.36 -13.19 3.22
N ILE A 63 -0.55 -12.13 2.41
CA ILE A 63 0.54 -11.37 1.80
C ILE A 63 0.85 -10.17 2.69
N THR A 64 2.09 -10.07 3.17
CA THR A 64 2.49 -8.99 4.09
C THR A 64 2.62 -7.65 3.36
N PRO A 65 1.86 -6.60 3.75
CA PRO A 65 1.89 -5.31 3.07
C PRO A 65 2.98 -4.38 3.63
N TYR A 66 4.12 -4.26 2.94
CA TYR A 66 5.16 -3.28 3.26
C TYR A 66 4.92 -1.95 2.54
N MET A 67 3.79 -1.30 2.85
CA MET A 67 3.42 0.02 2.30
C MET A 67 2.73 0.87 3.37
N ARG A 68 2.82 2.20 3.25
CA ARG A 68 2.16 3.11 4.21
C ARG A 68 0.68 3.22 3.91
N THR A 69 -0.16 3.35 4.94
CA THR A 69 -1.59 3.61 4.76
C THR A 69 -1.83 4.99 4.17
N ARG A 70 -2.78 5.08 3.25
CA ARG A 70 -3.25 6.34 2.69
C ARG A 70 -4.33 6.92 3.61
N ASP A 71 -3.93 7.82 4.51
CA ASP A 71 -4.88 8.54 5.36
C ASP A 71 -5.45 9.75 4.64
N SER A 72 -6.72 10.09 4.90
CA SER A 72 -7.32 11.30 4.36
C SER A 72 -6.68 12.55 4.98
N ILE A 73 -6.48 13.59 4.17
CA ILE A 73 -5.89 14.87 4.60
C ILE A 73 -6.70 15.46 5.77
N HIS A 74 -8.04 15.33 5.73
CA HIS A 74 -8.92 15.77 6.81
C HIS A 74 -8.72 15.02 8.13
N ARG A 75 -8.31 13.74 8.11
CA ARG A 75 -7.94 13.02 9.34
C ARG A 75 -6.59 13.50 9.89
N LYS A 76 -5.62 13.76 9.01
CA LYS A 76 -4.28 14.23 9.44
C LYS A 76 -4.28 15.62 10.08
N ASN A 77 -5.14 16.51 9.60
CA ASN A 77 -5.19 17.90 10.08
C ASN A 77 -6.29 18.16 11.12
N SER A 78 -6.93 17.10 11.64
CA SER A 78 -7.94 17.28 12.67
C SER A 78 -7.29 17.66 14.01
N PRO A 79 -7.73 18.73 14.68
CA PRO A 79 -7.24 19.06 16.02
C PRO A 79 -7.78 18.11 17.09
N PHE A 80 -8.73 17.24 16.73
CA PHE A 80 -9.34 16.28 17.65
C PHE A 80 -8.62 14.94 17.61
N PHE A 81 -8.72 14.17 18.70
CA PHE A 81 -8.22 12.80 18.75
C PHE A 81 -8.68 11.99 17.52
N GLY A 82 -7.77 11.29 16.86
CA GLY A 82 -8.12 10.36 15.78
C GLY A 82 -8.48 8.97 16.31
N PRO A 83 -8.92 8.05 15.43
CA PRO A 83 -9.28 6.68 15.81
C PRO A 83 -8.18 5.90 16.52
N GLU A 84 -6.91 6.22 16.27
CA GLU A 84 -5.73 5.61 16.88
C GLU A 84 -5.65 5.79 18.41
N ARG A 85 -6.33 6.81 18.95
CA ARG A 85 -6.45 7.04 20.40
C ARG A 85 -7.58 6.23 21.04
N PHE A 86 -8.37 5.51 20.26
CA PHE A 86 -9.50 4.71 20.73
C PHE A 86 -9.17 3.23 20.63
N ARG A 87 -9.40 2.48 21.71
CA ARG A 87 -9.13 1.04 21.75
C ARG A 87 -10.40 0.27 21.37
N TYR A 88 -10.29 -0.61 20.37
CA TYR A 88 -11.40 -1.49 20.01
C TYR A 88 -11.51 -2.67 20.99
N GLU A 89 -12.71 -2.90 21.54
CA GLU A 89 -13.03 -4.02 22.41
C GLU A 89 -13.96 -4.98 21.66
N ARG A 90 -13.39 -6.11 21.24
CA ARG A 90 -14.04 -7.07 20.33
C ARG A 90 -15.26 -7.74 20.96
N GLU A 91 -15.17 -8.11 22.24
CA GLU A 91 -16.20 -8.84 22.98
C GLU A 91 -17.55 -8.13 22.96
N HIS A 92 -17.53 -6.81 23.07
CA HIS A 92 -18.73 -5.98 23.15
C HIS A 92 -18.99 -5.16 21.88
N ASN A 93 -18.20 -5.37 20.81
CA ASN A 93 -18.25 -4.60 19.57
C ASN A 93 -18.33 -3.09 19.82
N ARG A 94 -17.37 -2.55 20.59
CA ARG A 94 -17.35 -1.13 21.00
C ARG A 94 -15.95 -0.56 21.02
N TYR A 95 -15.85 0.77 20.96
CA TYR A 95 -14.59 1.49 21.13
C TYR A 95 -14.51 2.15 22.49
N ILE A 96 -13.37 2.05 23.16
CA ILE A 96 -13.10 2.74 24.42
C ILE A 96 -12.29 4.00 24.12
N CYS A 97 -12.78 5.15 24.58
CA CYS A 97 -12.09 6.42 24.40
C CYS A 97 -10.93 6.60 25.41
N PRO A 98 -10.05 7.60 25.21
CA PRO A 98 -8.98 7.90 26.17
C PRO A 98 -9.44 8.19 27.60
N ALA A 99 -10.69 8.62 27.79
CA ALA A 99 -11.30 8.84 29.11
C ALA A 99 -11.97 7.58 29.69
N GLY A 100 -11.76 6.40 29.08
CA GLY A 100 -12.32 5.13 29.53
C GLY A 100 -13.82 4.91 29.21
N GLN A 101 -14.48 5.85 28.54
CA GLN A 101 -15.91 5.74 28.23
C GLN A 101 -16.15 4.97 26.91
N PRO A 102 -17.17 4.08 26.84
CA PRO A 102 -17.43 3.30 25.63
C PRO A 102 -18.26 4.09 24.61
N LEU A 103 -17.93 3.85 23.33
CA LEU A 103 -18.65 4.26 22.14
C LEU A 103 -19.29 3.00 21.53
N ASN A 104 -20.62 2.98 21.51
CA ASN A 104 -21.39 1.83 21.07
C ASN A 104 -21.62 1.86 19.57
N TYR A 105 -21.83 0.67 18.99
CA TYR A 105 -22.21 0.55 17.59
C TYR A 105 -23.52 1.30 17.30
N GLY A 106 -23.46 2.24 16.36
CA GLY A 106 -24.57 3.10 15.94
C GLY A 106 -25.06 2.81 14.52
N GLY A 107 -24.63 1.71 13.89
CA GLY A 107 -25.07 1.29 12.57
C GLY A 107 -24.00 1.39 11.46
N ARG A 108 -24.39 0.97 10.26
CA ARG A 108 -23.55 0.99 9.05
C ARG A 108 -23.81 2.23 8.22
N VAL A 109 -22.74 2.90 7.82
CA VAL A 109 -22.74 4.02 6.88
C VAL A 109 -22.40 3.47 5.50
N TYR A 110 -23.43 3.13 4.72
CA TYR A 110 -23.29 2.47 3.41
C TYR A 110 -22.44 3.27 2.43
N ARG A 111 -22.63 4.60 2.36
CA ARG A 111 -21.91 5.49 1.44
C ARG A 111 -20.39 5.41 1.57
N ASN A 112 -19.90 5.16 2.79
CA ASN A 112 -18.47 5.18 3.12
C ASN A 112 -17.94 3.79 3.52
N ARG A 113 -18.74 2.71 3.34
CA ARG A 113 -18.39 1.34 3.77
C ARG A 113 -17.84 1.28 5.20
N ALA A 114 -18.45 2.08 6.08
CA ALA A 114 -17.97 2.32 7.43
C ALA A 114 -19.01 1.90 8.47
N PHE A 115 -18.53 1.66 9.68
CA PHE A 115 -19.33 1.48 10.88
C PHE A 115 -19.22 2.74 11.73
N ASN A 116 -20.36 3.23 12.19
CA ASN A 116 -20.42 4.38 13.07
C ASN A 116 -20.44 3.90 14.53
N TYR A 117 -19.54 4.43 15.36
CA TYR A 117 -19.53 4.22 16.80
C TYR A 117 -19.76 5.54 17.50
N ILE A 118 -20.76 5.60 18.38
CA ILE A 118 -21.24 6.84 18.99
C ILE A 118 -21.14 6.79 20.52
N GLY A 119 -20.66 7.89 21.09
CA GLY A 119 -20.79 8.18 22.51
C GLY A 119 -22.17 8.76 22.85
N THR A 120 -22.41 9.02 24.12
CA THR A 120 -23.66 9.64 24.60
C THR A 120 -23.42 11.06 25.09
N ARG A 121 -24.43 11.94 24.96
CA ARG A 121 -24.35 13.32 25.49
C ARG A 121 -24.03 13.37 26.98
N LYS A 122 -24.59 12.46 27.77
CA LYS A 122 -24.33 12.38 29.21
C LYS A 122 -22.84 12.14 29.52
N ARG A 123 -22.21 11.18 28.83
CA ARG A 123 -20.79 10.83 29.04
C ARG A 123 -19.84 11.85 28.43
N CYS A 124 -20.14 12.35 27.23
CA CYS A 124 -19.27 13.31 26.54
C CYS A 124 -19.42 14.74 27.09
N GLY A 125 -20.59 15.12 27.61
CA GLY A 125 -20.90 16.47 28.05
C GLY A 125 -20.03 16.93 29.21
N ALA A 126 -19.86 16.10 30.23
CA ALA A 126 -19.06 16.36 31.43
C ALA A 126 -17.61 15.83 31.34
N CYS A 127 -17.17 15.39 30.16
CA CYS A 127 -15.84 14.79 29.99
C CYS A 127 -14.75 15.87 29.96
N ALA A 128 -13.74 15.75 30.84
CA ALA A 128 -12.60 16.66 30.89
C ALA A 128 -11.82 16.72 29.56
N LEU A 129 -11.81 15.62 28.80
CA LEU A 129 -11.13 15.55 27.50
C LEU A 129 -11.99 16.03 26.32
N LYS A 130 -13.20 16.56 26.55
CA LYS A 130 -14.14 16.93 25.47
C LYS A 130 -13.53 17.90 24.47
N ALA A 131 -12.84 18.94 24.95
CA ALA A 131 -12.22 19.96 24.10
C ALA A 131 -11.22 19.37 23.07
N GLN A 132 -10.49 18.32 23.46
CA GLN A 132 -9.54 17.61 22.59
C GLN A 132 -10.20 16.45 21.81
N CYS A 133 -11.40 16.03 22.21
CA CYS A 133 -12.08 14.87 21.65
C CYS A 133 -13.10 15.24 20.58
N THR A 134 -13.94 16.26 20.76
CA THR A 134 -14.93 16.67 19.75
C THR A 134 -15.56 18.03 20.08
N SER A 135 -15.92 18.81 19.07
CA SER A 135 -16.78 19.99 19.20
C SER A 135 -18.28 19.65 19.26
N ALA A 136 -18.66 18.42 18.87
CA ALA A 136 -20.05 17.99 18.86
C ALA A 136 -20.58 17.65 20.27
N PRO A 137 -21.91 17.53 20.46
CA PRO A 137 -22.48 17.12 21.75
C PRO A 137 -22.00 15.74 22.23
N PHE A 138 -21.60 14.87 21.32
CA PHE A 138 -21.02 13.57 21.60
C PHE A 138 -20.04 13.17 20.49
N ARG A 139 -19.09 12.28 20.81
CA ARG A 139 -18.12 11.79 19.84
C ARG A 139 -18.76 10.74 18.91
N SER A 140 -18.54 10.89 17.61
CA SER A 140 -18.85 9.87 16.59
C SER A 140 -17.57 9.46 15.86
N LEU A 141 -17.36 8.16 15.73
CA LEU A 141 -16.26 7.56 14.99
C LEU A 141 -16.80 6.80 13.79
N ASN A 142 -16.40 7.21 12.59
CA ASN A 142 -16.64 6.44 11.37
C ASN A 142 -15.41 5.60 11.07
N ILE A 143 -15.50 4.31 11.40
CA ILE A 143 -14.43 3.33 11.22
C ILE A 143 -14.70 2.54 9.95
N HIS A 144 -13.74 2.49 9.03
CA HIS A 144 -13.92 1.71 7.80
C HIS A 144 -14.01 0.21 8.13
N GLN A 145 -14.79 -0.56 7.37
CA GLN A 145 -14.96 -2.00 7.63
C GLN A 145 -13.63 -2.80 7.61
N HIS A 146 -12.63 -2.29 6.89
CA HIS A 146 -11.27 -2.85 6.81
C HIS A 146 -10.23 -2.11 7.66
N GLU A 147 -10.65 -1.40 8.73
CA GLU A 147 -9.70 -0.76 9.65
C GLU A 147 -8.69 -1.75 10.28
N PRO A 148 -9.03 -3.01 10.62
CA PRO A 148 -8.04 -3.97 11.10
C PRO A 148 -6.87 -4.18 10.13
N ALA A 149 -7.13 -4.21 8.82
CA ALA A 149 -6.07 -4.35 7.80
C ALA A 149 -5.16 -3.10 7.77
N ARG A 150 -5.72 -1.90 7.94
CA ARG A 150 -4.94 -0.66 8.06
C ARG A 150 -4.09 -0.63 9.31
N GLN A 151 -4.65 -1.07 10.44
CA GLN A 151 -3.94 -1.07 11.71
C GLN A 151 -2.69 -1.95 11.61
N ARG A 152 -2.83 -3.18 11.07
CA ARG A 152 -1.68 -4.06 10.80
C ARG A 152 -0.63 -3.39 9.91
N ALA A 153 -1.05 -2.71 8.84
CA ALA A 153 -0.11 -1.99 7.97
C ALA A 153 0.62 -0.83 8.70
N ARG A 154 -0.05 -0.13 9.62
CA ARG A 154 0.58 0.90 10.47
C ARG A 154 1.57 0.31 11.46
N GLU A 155 1.24 -0.83 12.07
CA GLU A 155 2.13 -1.56 12.98
C GLU A 155 3.38 -2.03 12.23
N LEU A 156 3.21 -2.61 11.04
CA LEU A 156 4.31 -3.01 10.16
C LEU A 156 5.22 -1.85 9.78
N ALA A 157 4.69 -0.63 9.62
CA ALA A 157 5.49 0.54 9.22
C ALA A 157 6.59 0.91 10.22
N ASN A 158 6.52 0.43 11.47
CA ASN A 158 7.51 0.67 12.53
C ASN A 158 8.53 -0.48 12.67
N THR A 159 8.45 -1.50 11.83
CA THR A 159 9.32 -2.70 11.90
C THR A 159 10.61 -2.52 11.07
N PRO A 160 11.73 -3.18 11.44
CA PRO A 160 12.96 -3.17 10.65
C PRO A 160 12.77 -3.82 9.27
N GLU A 161 11.90 -4.81 9.15
CA GLU A 161 11.55 -5.48 7.89
C GLU A 161 10.94 -4.50 6.90
N PHE A 162 10.06 -3.61 7.37
CA PHE A 162 9.49 -2.55 6.54
C PHE A 162 10.56 -1.61 5.99
N ALA A 163 11.52 -1.20 6.83
CA ALA A 163 12.64 -0.37 6.39
C ALA A 163 13.51 -1.08 5.34
N ARG A 164 13.74 -2.39 5.50
CA ARG A 164 14.45 -3.22 4.50
C ARG A 164 13.66 -3.31 3.19
N ALA A 165 12.37 -3.61 3.25
CA ALA A 165 11.50 -3.72 2.08
C ALA A 165 11.42 -2.40 1.30
N GLN A 166 11.28 -1.26 2.00
CA GLN A 166 11.27 0.06 1.36
C GLN A 166 12.62 0.45 0.75
N ARG A 167 13.75 0.04 1.34
CA ARG A 167 15.07 0.19 0.70
C ARG A 167 15.17 -0.63 -0.58
N GLN A 168 14.71 -1.88 -0.57
CA GLN A 168 14.68 -2.73 -1.77
C GLN A 168 13.77 -2.15 -2.85
N ARG A 169 12.63 -1.53 -2.47
CA ARG A 169 11.71 -0.87 -3.41
C ARG A 169 12.41 0.20 -4.27
N LYS A 170 13.46 0.88 -3.77
CA LYS A 170 14.23 1.85 -4.56
C LYS A 170 14.86 1.25 -5.82
N LYS A 171 15.11 -0.06 -5.85
CA LYS A 171 15.56 -0.76 -7.07
C LYS A 171 14.54 -0.63 -8.21
N VAL A 172 13.24 -0.59 -7.89
CA VAL A 172 12.15 -0.37 -8.85
C VAL A 172 12.25 1.01 -9.49
N GLU A 173 12.65 2.03 -8.74
CA GLU A 173 12.83 3.40 -9.26
C GLU A 173 13.95 3.44 -10.31
N ALA A 174 15.02 2.68 -10.11
CA ALA A 174 16.06 2.49 -11.13
C ALA A 174 15.51 1.79 -12.40
N LEU A 175 14.61 0.81 -12.25
CA LEU A 175 13.92 0.17 -13.40
C LEU A 175 13.09 1.20 -14.17
N PHE A 176 12.33 2.04 -13.46
CA PHE A 176 11.54 3.09 -14.08
C PHE A 176 12.39 4.14 -14.77
N ALA A 177 13.53 4.51 -14.19
CA ALA A 177 14.48 5.43 -14.83
C ALA A 177 15.03 4.83 -16.13
N GLU A 178 15.45 3.56 -16.12
CA GLU A 178 15.91 2.86 -17.32
C GLU A 178 14.81 2.79 -18.40
N LEU A 179 13.56 2.46 -18.03
CA LEU A 179 12.43 2.46 -18.96
C LEU A 179 12.25 3.83 -19.63
N LYS A 180 12.28 4.90 -18.84
CA LYS A 180 12.05 6.27 -19.31
C LYS A 180 13.17 6.79 -20.19
N HIS A 181 14.42 6.58 -19.79
CA HIS A 181 15.59 7.25 -20.36
C HIS A 181 16.35 6.41 -21.37
N GLN A 182 16.43 5.09 -21.19
CA GLN A 182 17.20 4.21 -22.07
C GLN A 182 16.31 3.48 -23.08
N ILE A 183 15.14 3.00 -22.65
CA ILE A 183 14.19 2.32 -23.54
C ILE A 183 13.26 3.31 -24.26
N GLY A 184 13.15 4.55 -23.75
CA GLY A 184 12.40 5.62 -24.39
C GLY A 184 10.91 5.60 -24.12
N LEU A 185 10.47 5.06 -22.98
CA LEU A 185 9.06 5.06 -22.54
C LEU A 185 8.59 6.35 -21.86
N ARG A 186 9.32 7.47 -22.02
CA ARG A 186 8.84 8.80 -21.57
C ARG A 186 7.51 9.19 -22.21
N ARG A 187 7.28 8.77 -23.45
CA ARG A 187 6.01 8.93 -24.17
C ARG A 187 5.63 7.59 -24.80
N LEU A 188 4.34 7.26 -24.73
CA LEU A 188 3.82 6.08 -25.41
C LEU A 188 3.83 6.33 -26.92
N ARG A 189 4.28 5.34 -27.68
CA ARG A 189 4.34 5.43 -29.15
C ARG A 189 3.02 5.00 -29.78
N LEU A 190 2.37 4.03 -29.14
CA LEU A 190 1.13 3.43 -29.63
C LEU A 190 -0.08 4.06 -28.94
N ARG A 191 -1.20 4.15 -29.69
CA ARG A 191 -2.50 4.59 -29.17
C ARG A 191 -3.37 3.36 -28.90
N ARG A 192 -4.39 3.51 -28.04
CA ARG A 192 -5.28 2.42 -27.53
C ARG A 192 -4.58 1.45 -26.58
N LEU A 193 -5.29 1.02 -25.54
CA LEU A 193 -4.72 0.27 -24.43
C LEU A 193 -4.11 -1.08 -24.84
N LYS A 194 -4.71 -1.78 -25.81
CA LYS A 194 -4.17 -3.06 -26.34
C LYS A 194 -2.73 -2.91 -26.81
N PHE A 195 -2.46 -1.94 -27.67
CA PHE A 195 -1.13 -1.71 -28.23
C PHE A 195 -0.16 -1.11 -27.20
N VAL A 196 -0.66 -0.29 -26.28
CA VAL A 196 0.14 0.20 -25.15
C VAL A 196 0.62 -0.97 -24.28
N ARG A 197 -0.24 -1.96 -24.00
CA ARG A 197 0.14 -3.16 -23.24
C ARG A 197 1.28 -3.91 -23.92
N GLU A 198 1.20 -4.13 -25.23
CA GLU A 198 2.27 -4.76 -26.03
C GLU A 198 3.60 -3.99 -25.90
N GLN A 199 3.56 -2.65 -25.98
CA GLN A 199 4.74 -1.81 -25.80
C GLN A 199 5.38 -1.99 -24.41
N PHE A 200 4.57 -2.08 -23.35
CA PHE A 200 5.06 -2.33 -21.99
C PHE A 200 5.65 -3.72 -21.81
N PHE A 201 5.04 -4.76 -22.41
CA PHE A 201 5.60 -6.12 -22.37
C PHE A 201 6.96 -6.21 -23.05
N LEU A 202 7.10 -5.63 -24.25
CA LEU A 202 8.36 -5.61 -24.98
C LEU A 202 9.45 -4.86 -24.20
N ALA A 203 9.12 -3.73 -23.58
CA ALA A 203 10.05 -2.97 -22.76
C ALA A 203 10.53 -3.74 -21.52
N ALA A 204 9.62 -4.43 -20.84
CA ALA A 204 9.97 -5.28 -19.70
C ALA A 204 10.82 -6.49 -20.12
N ALA A 205 10.51 -7.11 -21.26
CA ALA A 205 11.32 -8.18 -21.83
C ALA A 205 12.75 -7.70 -22.14
N ALA A 206 12.90 -6.54 -22.78
CA ALA A 206 14.20 -5.93 -23.04
C ALA A 206 15.00 -5.67 -21.75
N GLN A 207 14.33 -5.17 -20.70
CA GLN A 207 14.94 -4.99 -19.38
C GLN A 207 15.41 -6.30 -18.75
N ASN A 208 14.59 -7.34 -18.84
CA ASN A 208 14.95 -8.65 -18.31
C ASN A 208 16.13 -9.26 -19.10
N LEU A 209 16.13 -9.16 -20.44
CA LEU A 209 17.23 -9.63 -21.28
C LEU A 209 18.56 -8.93 -20.93
N LYS A 210 18.54 -7.61 -20.73
CA LYS A 210 19.74 -6.87 -20.31
C LYS A 210 20.28 -7.34 -18.95
N ARG A 211 19.39 -7.71 -18.02
CA ARG A 211 19.77 -8.28 -16.71
C ARG A 211 20.32 -9.68 -16.85
N LEU A 212 19.70 -10.50 -17.70
CA LEU A 212 20.17 -11.84 -18.01
C LEU A 212 21.58 -11.81 -18.60
N VAL A 213 21.84 -10.94 -19.58
CA VAL A 213 23.18 -10.79 -20.17
C VAL A 213 24.20 -10.38 -19.11
N ARG A 214 23.88 -9.41 -18.24
CA ARG A 214 24.77 -9.01 -17.13
C ARG A 214 25.02 -10.13 -16.13
N PHE A 215 24.03 -10.97 -15.87
CA PHE A 215 24.15 -12.11 -14.97
C PHE A 215 25.02 -13.22 -15.57
N LEU A 216 24.91 -13.46 -16.88
CA LEU A 216 25.69 -14.47 -17.60
C LEU A 216 27.10 -13.99 -17.98
N SER A 217 27.35 -12.66 -18.00
CA SER A 217 28.65 -12.12 -18.34
C SER A 217 29.64 -12.29 -17.18
N PRO A 218 30.88 -12.74 -17.44
CA PRO A 218 31.91 -12.78 -16.41
C PRO A 218 32.19 -11.36 -15.89
N PRO A 219 32.51 -11.21 -14.59
CA PRO A 219 32.87 -9.91 -14.05
C PRO A 219 34.06 -9.37 -14.81
N THR A 220 33.94 -8.15 -15.34
CA THR A 220 35.05 -7.46 -16.01
C THR A 220 36.19 -7.34 -15.01
N ARG A 221 37.26 -8.14 -15.16
CA ARG A 221 38.48 -7.94 -14.37
C ARG A 221 39.00 -6.53 -14.72
N PRO A 222 39.21 -5.64 -13.73
CA PRO A 222 39.92 -4.41 -14.01
C PRO A 222 41.29 -4.80 -14.58
N ILE A 223 41.64 -4.23 -15.74
CA ILE A 223 42.97 -4.37 -16.30
C ILE A 223 43.88 -3.64 -15.31
N LEU A 224 44.64 -4.38 -14.52
CA LEU A 224 45.74 -3.81 -13.76
C LEU A 224 46.77 -3.36 -14.80
N GLU A 225 46.89 -2.05 -14.99
CA GLU A 225 48.04 -1.48 -15.71
C GLU A 225 49.29 -1.83 -14.91
N VAL A 226 50.08 -2.76 -15.44
CA VAL A 226 51.44 -3.00 -14.96
C VAL A 226 52.27 -1.83 -15.47
N THR A 227 52.46 -0.83 -14.62
CA THR A 227 53.47 0.21 -14.85
C THR A 227 54.85 -0.46 -14.74
N ALA A 228 55.59 -0.44 -15.84
CA ALA A 228 57.01 -0.80 -15.91
C ALA A 228 57.90 0.40 -15.56
#